data_AF-A0A1R2AR77-F1
#
_entry.id   AF-A0A1R2AR77-F1
#
_cell.length_a   1.000
_cell.length_b   1.000
_cell.length_c   1.000
_cell.angle_alpha   90.00
_cell.angle_beta   90.00
_cell.angle_gamma   90.00
#
_symmetry.space_group_name_H-M   'P 1'
#
loop_
_entity.id
_entity.type
_entity.pdbx_description
1 polymer ?
#
loop_
_entity_poly.entity_id
_entity_poly.type
_entity_poly.pdbx_seq_one_letter_code
_entity_poly.pdbx_strand_id
1 'polypeptide(L)'
;MLRRQAWNKVLARYFSVPPGVTLNHSSQLRVVSTNQWPIPYYKRDTAFPRSLYPENDYNVMMDGNDCHEPDSVNVFMTQMILNQFVWGREILDTVQKLNVSGTLNTVISTPALSADIYTEDLMRHLDFSLKENSKILKKHKFSEIFD
;
A
#
# COMPACT_ATOMS: atom_id res chain seq x y z
N MET A 1 4.51 22.71 64.87
CA MET A 1 3.62 23.61 64.10
C MET A 1 4.34 24.45 63.03
N LEU A 2 5.56 24.94 63.25
CA LEU A 2 6.31 25.82 62.32
C LEU A 2 6.63 25.21 60.93
N ARG A 3 6.89 23.90 60.83
CA ARG A 3 7.21 23.24 59.54
C ARG A 3 6.08 23.25 58.50
N ARG A 4 4.81 23.17 58.93
CA ARG A 4 3.63 23.22 58.03
C ARG A 4 3.44 24.61 57.42
N GLN A 5 3.71 25.66 58.19
CA GLN A 5 3.58 27.04 57.71
C GLN A 5 4.64 27.41 56.68
N ALA A 6 5.86 26.88 56.83
CA ALA A 6 6.94 27.08 55.85
C ALA A 6 6.61 26.42 54.51
N TRP A 7 6.07 25.19 54.53
CA TRP A 7 5.64 24.48 53.33
C TRP A 7 4.50 25.19 52.60
N ASN A 8 3.53 25.73 53.33
CA ASN A 8 2.43 26.49 52.75
C ASN A 8 2.89 27.81 52.09
N LYS A 9 3.94 28.46 52.64
CA LYS A 9 4.50 29.69 52.07
C LYS A 9 5.31 29.44 50.79
N VAL A 10 5.95 28.27 50.66
CA VAL A 10 6.71 27.89 49.46
C VAL A 10 5.75 27.57 48.31
N LEU A 11 4.66 26.85 48.59
CA LEU A 11 3.64 26.55 47.57
C LEU A 11 2.90 27.80 47.05
N ALA A 12 2.65 28.78 47.92
CA ALA A 12 1.98 30.04 47.55
C ALA A 12 2.82 30.98 46.66
N ARG A 13 4.15 30.80 46.59
CA ARG A 13 5.02 31.60 45.70
C ARG A 13 5.05 31.11 44.26
N TYR A 14 4.75 29.83 44.01
CA TYR A 14 4.84 29.24 42.67
C TYR A 14 3.48 29.05 42.00
N PHE A 15 2.38 29.06 42.76
CA PHE A 15 1.04 28.97 42.23
C PHE A 15 0.16 30.06 42.84
N SER A 16 -0.43 30.90 42.00
CA SER A 16 -1.39 31.94 42.39
C SER A 16 -2.74 31.32 42.80
N VAL A 17 -2.74 30.49 43.83
CA VAL A 17 -3.95 29.87 44.37
C VAL A 17 -4.40 30.70 45.57
N PRO A 18 -5.52 31.43 45.48
CA PRO A 18 -6.04 32.15 46.64
C PRO A 18 -6.44 31.15 47.75
N PRO A 19 -6.16 31.47 49.02
CA PRO A 19 -6.46 30.58 50.14
C PRO A 19 -7.97 30.46 50.33
N GLY A 20 -8.52 29.25 50.11
CA GLY A 20 -9.94 28.95 50.31
C GLY A 20 -10.60 28.17 49.17
N VAL A 21 -9.95 28.04 48.03
CA VAL A 21 -10.42 27.18 46.93
C VAL A 21 -9.69 25.85 47.02
N THR A 22 -10.32 24.83 47.59
CA THR A 22 -9.94 23.45 47.26
C THR A 22 -10.26 23.27 45.79
N LEU A 23 -9.23 23.38 44.93
CA LEU A 23 -9.32 23.14 43.51
C LEU A 23 -9.96 21.75 43.31
N ASN A 24 -11.23 21.72 42.91
CA ASN A 24 -11.71 20.66 42.05
C ASN A 24 -11.00 20.85 40.71
N HIS A 25 -9.72 20.49 40.67
CA HIS A 25 -8.79 20.72 39.57
C HIS A 25 -9.33 20.17 38.24
N SER A 26 -10.17 19.13 38.30
CA SER A 26 -10.75 18.45 37.15
C SER A 26 -11.79 19.29 36.38
N SER A 27 -12.57 20.15 37.03
CA SER A 27 -13.66 20.88 36.36
C SER A 27 -13.19 22.01 35.45
N GLN A 28 -11.94 22.44 35.58
CA GLN A 28 -11.35 23.54 34.81
C GLN A 28 -10.64 23.07 33.51
N LEU A 29 -10.45 21.76 33.33
CA LEU A 29 -9.68 21.21 32.20
C LEU A 29 -10.54 20.88 30.97
N ARG A 30 -11.86 20.78 31.14
CA ARG A 30 -12.80 20.33 30.11
C ARG A 30 -13.27 21.50 29.26
N VAL A 31 -12.96 21.43 27.96
CA VAL A 31 -13.54 22.28 26.92
C VAL A 31 -14.47 21.41 26.08
N VAL A 32 -15.70 21.88 25.84
CA VAL A 32 -16.73 21.15 25.09
C VAL A 32 -17.04 21.90 23.80
N SER A 33 -17.21 21.17 22.71
CA SER A 33 -17.56 21.73 21.39
C SER A 33 -19.07 21.94 21.19
N THR A 34 -19.90 21.50 22.15
CA THR A 34 -21.37 21.50 22.07
C THR A 34 -22.00 22.21 23.27
N ASN A 35 -23.18 22.81 23.07
CA ASN A 35 -23.93 23.54 24.11
C ASN A 35 -24.82 22.59 24.93
N GLN A 36 -24.22 21.74 25.76
CA GLN A 36 -24.93 20.79 26.61
C GLN A 36 -24.71 21.11 28.10
N TRP A 37 -25.79 21.15 28.88
CA TRP A 37 -25.75 21.39 30.33
C TRP A 37 -26.59 20.34 31.07
N PRO A 38 -26.11 19.80 32.21
CA PRO A 38 -24.82 20.05 32.85
C PRO A 38 -23.63 19.40 32.12
N ILE A 39 -22.46 20.04 32.21
CA ILE A 39 -21.23 19.58 31.55
C ILE A 39 -20.57 18.47 32.38
N PRO A 40 -20.26 17.29 31.79
CA PRO A 40 -19.45 16.28 32.45
C PRO A 40 -18.05 16.81 32.77
N TYR A 41 -17.63 16.73 34.04
CA TYR A 41 -16.37 17.31 34.53
C TYR A 41 -15.12 16.50 34.14
N TYR A 42 -15.26 15.20 33.82
CA TYR A 42 -14.13 14.34 33.50
C TYR A 42 -13.60 14.60 32.07
N LYS A 43 -12.30 14.90 31.97
CA LYS A 43 -11.57 14.95 30.70
C LYS A 43 -10.84 13.61 30.49
N ARG A 44 -10.94 13.05 29.28
CA ARG A 44 -10.17 11.85 28.92
C ARG A 44 -8.74 12.25 28.59
N ASP A 45 -7.76 11.64 29.28
CA ASP A 45 -6.33 11.86 29.03
C ASP A 45 -5.79 10.96 27.91
N THR A 46 -6.34 9.75 27.79
CA THR A 46 -5.99 8.79 26.73
C THR A 46 -7.25 8.22 26.08
N ALA A 47 -7.09 7.73 24.86
CA ALA A 47 -8.07 6.80 24.31
C ALA A 47 -8.14 5.56 25.21
N PHE A 48 -9.33 4.98 25.36
CA PHE A 48 -9.48 3.68 26.04
C PHE A 48 -8.62 2.66 25.28
N PRO A 49 -7.86 1.77 25.96
CA PRO A 49 -7.04 0.79 25.26
C PRO A 49 -7.91 0.01 24.28
N ARG A 50 -7.44 -0.11 23.04
CA ARG A 50 -8.08 -1.00 22.05
C ARG A 50 -8.16 -2.40 22.66
N SER A 51 -9.19 -3.17 22.30
CA SER A 51 -9.29 -4.55 22.76
C SER A 51 -7.99 -5.29 22.46
N LEU A 52 -7.55 -6.16 23.38
CA LEU A 52 -6.40 -7.04 23.14
C LEU A 52 -6.62 -7.96 21.94
N TYR A 53 -7.87 -8.13 21.54
CA TYR A 53 -8.31 -8.85 20.35
C TYR A 53 -9.05 -7.88 19.44
N PRO A 54 -8.35 -7.09 18.62
CA PRO A 54 -9.01 -6.40 17.55
C PRO A 54 -9.25 -7.44 16.45
N GLU A 55 -10.50 -7.88 16.29
CA GLU A 55 -10.87 -8.86 15.26
C GLU A 55 -10.54 -8.37 13.83
N ASN A 56 -10.30 -7.05 13.66
CA ASN A 56 -10.09 -6.40 12.38
C ASN A 56 -9.00 -5.31 12.36
N ASP A 57 -8.22 -5.09 13.43
CA ASP A 57 -7.01 -4.25 13.27
C ASP A 57 -5.90 -5.13 12.74
N TYR A 58 -5.71 -5.08 11.43
CA TYR A 58 -4.43 -5.41 10.82
C TYR A 58 -3.41 -4.39 11.34
N ASN A 59 -2.89 -4.65 12.55
CA ASN A 59 -1.73 -4.00 13.10
C ASN A 59 -0.52 -4.51 12.31
N VAL A 60 -0.38 -4.04 11.07
CA VAL A 60 0.87 -4.19 10.36
C VAL A 60 1.35 -2.78 10.10
N MET A 61 2.32 -2.37 10.90
CA MET A 61 3.26 -1.33 10.50
C MET A 61 3.93 -1.83 9.22
N MET A 62 3.28 -1.65 8.07
CA MET A 62 3.86 -1.82 6.75
C MET A 62 4.64 -0.55 6.43
N ASP A 63 5.58 -0.18 7.29
CA ASP A 63 6.42 1.00 7.11
C ASP A 63 7.81 0.53 6.65
N GLY A 64 8.17 0.88 5.42
CA GLY A 64 9.51 0.62 4.87
C GLY A 64 9.76 -0.73 4.18
N ASN A 65 8.75 -1.42 3.65
CA ASN A 65 9.00 -2.63 2.84
C ASN A 65 9.52 -2.26 1.45
N ASP A 66 10.84 -2.07 1.33
CA ASP A 66 11.50 -1.95 0.04
C ASP A 66 11.32 -3.26 -0.76
N CYS A 67 10.84 -3.13 -2.00
CA CYS A 67 10.54 -4.25 -2.89
C CYS A 67 11.79 -4.97 -3.45
N HIS A 68 12.99 -4.61 -2.96
CA HIS A 68 14.27 -5.02 -3.53
C HIS A 68 14.86 -6.29 -2.91
N GLU A 69 14.31 -6.81 -1.81
CA GLU A 69 14.84 -8.05 -1.25
C GLU A 69 14.45 -9.28 -2.10
N PRO A 70 15.40 -10.15 -2.44
CA PRO A 70 15.18 -11.31 -3.31
C PRO A 70 14.23 -12.36 -2.72
N ASP A 71 14.00 -12.33 -1.41
CA ASP A 71 13.04 -13.17 -0.67
C ASP A 71 11.78 -12.38 -0.26
N SER A 72 11.35 -11.43 -1.10
CA SER A 72 10.22 -10.59 -0.74
C SER A 72 8.94 -11.40 -0.49
N VAL A 73 8.30 -11.13 0.64
CA VAL A 73 6.94 -11.58 0.98
C VAL A 73 5.97 -11.36 -0.20
N ASN A 74 6.22 -10.33 -1.02
CA ASN A 74 5.47 -10.01 -2.22
C ASN A 74 5.44 -11.16 -3.23
N VAL A 75 6.60 -11.72 -3.61
CA VAL A 75 6.66 -12.83 -4.59
C VAL A 75 5.91 -14.05 -4.05
N PHE A 76 6.10 -14.37 -2.77
CA PHE A 76 5.43 -15.50 -2.12
C PHE A 76 3.91 -15.33 -2.09
N MET A 77 3.43 -14.16 -1.65
CA MET A 77 2.01 -13.84 -1.59
C MET A 77 1.37 -13.80 -2.99
N THR A 78 2.07 -13.23 -3.97
CA THR A 78 1.62 -13.22 -5.37
C THR A 78 1.52 -14.65 -5.93
N GLN A 79 2.50 -15.52 -5.65
CA GLN A 79 2.43 -16.92 -6.06
C GLN A 79 1.25 -17.65 -5.40
N MET A 80 0.99 -17.41 -4.11
CA MET A 80 -0.19 -17.96 -3.42
C MET A 80 -1.50 -17.53 -4.08
N ILE A 81 -1.63 -16.24 -4.44
CA ILE A 81 -2.83 -15.71 -5.09
C ILE A 81 -2.98 -16.28 -6.51
N LEU A 82 -1.91 -16.24 -7.31
CA LEU A 82 -1.94 -16.73 -8.70
C LEU A 82 -2.26 -18.22 -8.79
N ASN A 83 -1.81 -19.03 -7.83
CA ASN A 83 -2.13 -20.45 -7.77
C ASN A 83 -3.63 -20.75 -7.63
N GLN A 84 -4.44 -19.80 -7.16
CA GLN A 84 -5.89 -19.96 -7.06
C GLN A 84 -6.57 -19.93 -8.44
N PHE A 85 -5.94 -19.31 -9.44
CA PHE A 85 -6.50 -19.13 -10.79
C PHE A 85 -5.83 -20.07 -11.80
N VAL A 86 -6.60 -20.53 -12.80
CA VAL A 86 -6.07 -21.40 -13.87
C VAL A 86 -4.98 -20.68 -14.67
N TRP A 87 -5.26 -19.48 -15.17
CA TRP A 87 -4.27 -18.66 -15.88
C TRP A 87 -3.10 -18.24 -14.99
N GLY A 88 -3.35 -18.04 -13.69
CA GLY A 88 -2.27 -17.72 -12.76
C GLY A 88 -1.26 -18.86 -12.63
N ARG A 89 -1.72 -20.12 -12.64
CA ARG A 89 -0.83 -21.29 -12.67
C ARG A 89 -0.02 -21.39 -13.96
N GLU A 90 -0.62 -21.12 -15.12
CA GLU A 90 0.09 -21.10 -16.40
C GLU A 90 1.19 -20.03 -16.44
N ILE A 91 0.92 -18.84 -15.91
CA ILE A 91 1.91 -17.76 -15.78
C ILE A 91 3.05 -18.19 -14.87
N LEU A 92 2.76 -18.79 -13.71
CA LEU A 92 3.80 -19.25 -12.79
C LEU A 92 4.69 -20.32 -13.42
N ASP A 93 4.09 -21.30 -14.10
CA ASP A 93 4.82 -22.37 -14.79
C ASP A 93 5.71 -21.82 -15.91
N THR A 94 5.20 -20.87 -16.70
CA THR A 94 5.98 -20.26 -17.79
C THR A 94 7.12 -19.41 -17.25
N VAL A 95 6.87 -18.58 -16.24
CA VAL A 95 7.90 -17.76 -15.60
C VAL A 95 8.98 -18.63 -14.97
N GLN A 96 8.62 -19.70 -14.24
CA GLN A 96 9.60 -20.60 -13.62
C GLN A 96 10.46 -21.33 -14.66
N LYS A 97 9.87 -21.76 -15.78
CA LYS A 97 10.60 -22.45 -16.87
C LYS A 97 11.53 -21.50 -17.63
N LEU A 98 11.12 -20.25 -17.81
CA LEU A 98 11.86 -19.23 -18.57
C LEU A 98 12.78 -18.38 -17.69
N ASN A 99 12.85 -18.65 -16.38
CA ASN A 99 13.62 -17.82 -15.45
C ASN A 99 15.13 -18.02 -15.63
N VAL A 100 15.73 -17.23 -16.51
CA VAL A 100 17.18 -17.23 -16.77
C VAL A 100 17.97 -16.60 -15.62
N SER A 101 17.37 -15.70 -14.82
CA SER A 101 18.05 -14.95 -13.77
C SER A 101 18.08 -15.67 -12.41
N GLY A 102 17.34 -16.78 -12.25
CA GLY A 102 17.32 -17.57 -11.02
C GLY A 102 16.54 -16.93 -9.85
N THR A 103 15.97 -15.73 -10.05
CA THR A 103 15.15 -15.02 -9.06
C THR A 103 13.76 -14.73 -9.62
N LEU A 104 12.70 -14.96 -8.85
CA LEU A 104 11.32 -14.61 -9.25
C LEU A 104 10.97 -13.14 -8.97
N ASN A 105 11.83 -12.43 -8.23
CA ASN A 105 11.69 -10.98 -8.07
C ASN A 105 12.05 -10.31 -9.41
N THR A 106 11.06 -9.71 -10.06
CA THR A 106 11.23 -9.06 -11.36
C THR A 106 11.25 -7.55 -11.18
N VAL A 107 12.30 -6.92 -11.69
CA VAL A 107 12.44 -5.45 -11.72
C VAL A 107 12.55 -5.02 -13.17
N ILE A 108 11.54 -4.30 -13.65
CA ILE A 108 11.55 -3.73 -15.01
C ILE A 108 12.25 -2.37 -14.92
N SER A 109 13.55 -2.37 -15.16
CA SER A 109 14.37 -1.14 -15.13
C SER A 109 14.27 -0.33 -16.42
N THR A 110 14.04 -1.00 -17.55
CA THR A 110 14.00 -0.37 -18.87
C THR A 110 12.97 -1.04 -19.78
N PRO A 111 12.37 -0.29 -20.72
CA PRO A 111 11.42 -0.85 -21.69
C PRO A 111 12.09 -1.54 -22.89
N ALA A 112 13.43 -1.58 -22.95
CA ALA A 112 14.18 -2.05 -24.12
C ALA A 112 13.81 -3.50 -24.49
N LEU A 113 13.76 -4.40 -23.51
CA LEU A 113 13.42 -5.81 -23.74
C LEU A 113 12.00 -5.98 -24.29
N SER A 114 11.05 -5.17 -23.85
CA SER A 114 9.69 -5.17 -24.38
C SER A 114 9.66 -4.67 -25.82
N ALA A 115 10.41 -3.61 -26.13
CA ALA A 115 10.51 -3.07 -27.48
C ALA A 115 11.11 -4.09 -28.46
N ASP A 116 12.17 -4.80 -28.06
CA ASP A 116 12.79 -5.85 -28.88
C ASP A 116 11.77 -6.95 -29.24
N ILE A 117 11.02 -7.45 -28.24
CA ILE A 117 9.98 -8.47 -28.45
C ILE A 117 8.90 -7.97 -29.42
N TYR A 118 8.43 -6.73 -29.26
CA TYR A 118 7.43 -6.16 -30.17
C TYR A 118 7.95 -6.01 -31.59
N THR A 119 9.20 -5.59 -31.76
CA THR A 119 9.81 -5.49 -33.09
C THR A 119 9.98 -6.86 -33.74
N GLU A 120 10.37 -7.88 -32.99
CA GLU A 120 10.48 -9.24 -33.50
C GLU A 120 9.12 -9.77 -33.98
N ASP A 121 8.07 -9.54 -33.19
CA ASP A 121 6.71 -9.97 -33.55
C ASP A 121 6.19 -9.26 -34.81
N LEU A 122 6.37 -7.94 -34.90
CA LEU A 122 5.98 -7.17 -36.08
C LEU A 122 6.72 -7.61 -37.34
N MET A 123 8.03 -7.86 -37.24
CA MET A 123 8.85 -8.31 -38.38
C MET A 123 8.41 -9.68 -38.90
N ARG A 124 7.91 -10.58 -38.04
CA ARG A 124 7.38 -11.89 -38.48
C ARG A 124 6.13 -11.77 -39.36
N HIS A 125 5.35 -10.71 -39.18
CA HIS A 125 4.06 -10.52 -39.86
C HIS A 125 4.11 -9.55 -41.05
N LEU A 126 5.24 -8.90 -41.29
CA LEU A 126 5.38 -7.85 -42.30
C LEU A 126 5.17 -8.35 -43.75
N ASP A 127 5.59 -9.57 -44.06
CA ASP A 127 5.52 -10.13 -45.42
C ASP A 127 4.14 -10.67 -45.82
N PHE A 128 3.15 -10.61 -44.94
CA PHE A 128 1.85 -11.25 -45.17
C PHE A 128 1.15 -10.72 -46.43
N SER A 129 1.12 -9.40 -46.62
CA SER A 129 0.51 -8.78 -47.81
C SER A 129 1.24 -9.15 -49.10
N LEU A 130 2.57 -9.23 -49.07
CA LEU A 130 3.36 -9.60 -50.25
C LEU A 130 3.11 -11.06 -50.63
N LYS A 131 3.03 -11.96 -49.65
CA LYS A 131 2.70 -13.38 -49.86
C LYS A 131 1.31 -13.55 -50.48
N GLU A 132 0.31 -12.83 -49.97
CA GLU A 132 -1.05 -12.91 -50.51
C GLU A 132 -1.14 -12.29 -51.91
N ASN A 133 -0.49 -11.15 -52.15
CA ASN A 133 -0.40 -10.56 -53.49
C ASN A 133 0.24 -11.52 -54.50
N SER A 134 1.34 -12.17 -54.14
CA SER A 134 1.98 -13.20 -54.98
C SER A 134 1.02 -14.36 -55.28
N LYS A 135 0.23 -14.79 -54.30
CA LYS A 135 -0.74 -15.87 -54.47
C LYS A 135 -1.86 -15.49 -55.44
N ILE A 136 -2.39 -14.27 -55.32
CA ILE A 136 -3.44 -13.74 -56.21
C ILE A 136 -2.89 -13.63 -57.64
N LEU A 137 -1.71 -13.03 -57.81
CA LEU A 137 -1.07 -12.85 -59.11
C LEU A 137 -0.71 -14.18 -59.80
N LYS A 138 -0.42 -15.24 -59.03
CA LYS A 138 -0.21 -16.59 -59.58
C LYS A 138 -1.52 -17.27 -60.00
N LYS A 139 -2.64 -16.92 -59.38
CA LYS A 139 -3.94 -17.56 -59.61
C LYS A 139 -4.65 -17.02 -60.85
N HIS A 140 -4.51 -15.73 -61.12
CA HIS A 140 -5.18 -15.06 -62.23
C HIS A 140 -4.17 -14.66 -63.31
N LYS A 141 -4.40 -15.06 -64.56
CA LYS A 141 -3.62 -14.54 -65.68
C LYS A 141 -4.12 -13.13 -66.01
N PHE A 142 -3.18 -12.22 -66.29
CA PHE A 142 -3.51 -10.84 -66.62
C PHE A 142 -4.46 -10.71 -67.83
N SER A 143 -4.41 -11.65 -68.77
CA SER A 143 -5.30 -11.68 -69.94
C SER A 143 -6.77 -11.93 -69.59
N GLU A 144 -7.07 -12.66 -68.50
CA GLU A 144 -8.45 -13.02 -68.12
C GLU A 144 -9.22 -11.87 -67.44
N ILE A 145 -8.54 -10.75 -67.14
CA ILE A 145 -9.10 -9.61 -66.40
C ILE A 145 -9.46 -8.44 -67.35
N PHE A 146 -8.80 -8.36 -68.51
CA PHE A 146 -8.92 -7.23 -69.45
C PHE A 146 -9.55 -7.59 -70.81
N ASP A 147 -9.92 -8.86 -71.01
CA ASP A 147 -10.82 -9.31 -72.07
C ASP A 147 -12.29 -9.23 -71.61
#